data_AF-A0A2N2XY96-F1
#
_entry.id   AF-A0A2N2XY96-F1
#
_cell.length_a   1.000
_cell.length_b   1.000
_cell.length_c   1.000
_cell.angle_alpha   90.00
_cell.angle_beta   90.00
_cell.angle_gamma   90.00
#
_symmetry.space_group_name_H-M   'P 1'
#
loop_
_entity.id
_entity.type
_entity.pdbx_description
1 polymer ?
#
loop_
_entity_poly.entity_id
_entity_poly.type
_entity_poly.pdbx_seq_one_letter_code
_entity_poly.pdbx_strand_id
1 'polypeptide(L)'
;MKQFLFLMLLLTFVSFCAKSQTQTYPQKQSHTYTYTFENVVSQTQLDNLAEKIMNMKNVTDAKTICKWESGKGQVIFMVDEIITGTEERDDFDMTMVKQAIIEQQLSPIDFKVKE
;
A
#
# COMPACT_ATOMS: atom_id res chain seq x y z
N MET A 1 -42.89 33.90 -29.24
CA MET A 1 -41.45 33.83 -29.56
C MET A 1 -40.52 33.88 -28.33
N LYS A 2 -40.75 34.75 -27.33
CA LYS A 2 -39.88 34.83 -26.12
C LYS A 2 -39.77 33.52 -25.31
N GLN A 3 -40.84 32.73 -25.22
CA GLN A 3 -40.83 31.45 -24.47
C GLN A 3 -39.99 30.35 -25.17
N PHE A 4 -39.94 30.35 -26.50
CA PHE A 4 -39.12 29.40 -27.27
C PHE A 4 -37.63 29.69 -27.12
N LEU A 5 -37.28 30.97 -27.01
CA LEU A 5 -35.89 31.43 -26.83
C LEU A 5 -35.36 31.08 -25.43
N PHE A 6 -36.22 31.15 -24.41
CA PHE A 6 -35.88 30.72 -23.04
C PHE A 6 -35.66 29.20 -22.95
N LEU A 7 -36.47 28.40 -23.64
CA LEU A 7 -36.31 26.94 -23.68
C LEU A 7 -34.99 26.52 -24.37
N MET A 8 -34.61 27.22 -25.44
CA MET A 8 -33.35 26.98 -26.16
C MET A 8 -32.12 27.35 -25.31
N LEU A 9 -32.20 28.42 -24.50
CA LEU A 9 -31.14 28.81 -23.57
C LEU A 9 -30.97 27.80 -22.42
N LEU A 10 -32.05 27.14 -22.01
CA LEU A 10 -32.01 26.15 -20.92
C LEU A 10 -31.40 24.83 -21.38
N LEU A 11 -31.64 24.41 -22.64
CA LEU A 11 -31.07 23.20 -23.24
C LEU A 11 -29.54 23.29 -23.47
N THR A 12 -29.01 24.48 -23.76
CA THR A 12 -27.56 24.67 -23.94
C THR A 12 -26.79 24.63 -22.62
N PHE A 13 -27.41 25.05 -21.50
CA PHE A 13 -26.80 24.98 -20.17
C PHE A 13 -26.65 23.54 -19.65
N VAL A 14 -27.64 22.66 -19.91
CA VAL A 14 -27.59 21.25 -19.47
C VAL A 14 -26.49 20.47 -20.21
N SER A 15 -26.21 20.83 -21.47
CA SER A 15 -25.18 20.17 -22.28
C SER A 15 -23.75 20.50 -21.84
N PHE A 16 -23.53 21.62 -21.15
CA PHE A 16 -22.21 22.03 -20.66
C PHE A 16 -21.85 21.37 -19.33
N CYS A 17 -22.84 21.07 -18.47
CA CYS A 17 -22.64 20.37 -17.20
C CYS A 17 -22.34 18.86 -17.36
N ALA A 18 -22.71 18.25 -18.49
CA ALA A 18 -22.52 16.81 -18.71
C ALA A 18 -21.07 16.39 -19.06
N LYS A 19 -20.14 17.35 -19.18
CA LYS A 19 -18.70 17.08 -19.37
C LYS A 19 -17.92 17.17 -18.05
N SER A 20 -18.45 16.61 -16.97
CA SER A 20 -17.66 16.37 -15.75
C SER A 20 -16.87 15.07 -15.90
N GLN A 21 -15.59 15.23 -16.24
CA GLN A 21 -14.44 14.44 -15.79
C GLN A 21 -14.63 12.93 -15.57
N THR A 22 -14.24 12.15 -16.57
CA THR A 22 -13.63 10.83 -16.34
C THR A 22 -12.12 10.97 -16.52
N GLN A 23 -11.47 11.72 -15.63
CA GLN A 23 -10.06 11.47 -15.36
C GLN A 23 -10.03 10.18 -14.55
N THR A 24 -9.73 9.05 -15.19
CA THR A 24 -9.44 7.79 -14.52
C THR A 24 -8.14 7.99 -13.74
N TYR A 25 -8.23 8.57 -12.55
CA TYR A 25 -7.11 8.58 -11.61
C TYR A 25 -6.79 7.12 -11.29
N PRO A 26 -5.51 6.71 -11.37
CA PRO A 26 -5.14 5.38 -10.94
C PRO A 26 -5.60 5.21 -9.49
N GLN A 27 -6.49 4.23 -9.26
CA GLN A 27 -6.93 3.90 -7.92
C GLN A 27 -5.73 3.25 -7.23
N LYS A 28 -5.25 3.85 -6.15
CA LYS A 28 -4.25 3.23 -5.28
C LYS A 28 -4.98 2.40 -4.23
N GLN A 29 -4.58 1.15 -4.08
CA GLN A 29 -5.04 0.30 -3.00
C GLN A 29 -3.86 0.02 -2.07
N SER A 30 -4.03 0.32 -0.79
CA SER A 30 -3.00 0.10 0.22
C SER A 30 -3.31 -1.20 0.97
N HIS A 31 -2.32 -2.09 1.05
CA HIS A 31 -2.40 -3.36 1.79
C HIS A 31 -1.46 -3.32 2.99
N THR A 32 -1.93 -3.80 4.14
CA THR A 32 -1.07 -3.94 5.33
C THR A 32 -0.68 -5.39 5.51
N TYR A 33 0.62 -5.62 5.66
CA TYR A 33 1.20 -6.92 5.87
C TYR A 33 1.86 -7.00 7.24
N THR A 34 1.89 -8.19 7.82
CA THR A 34 2.58 -8.46 9.09
C THR A 34 3.39 -9.74 8.97
N TYR A 35 4.68 -9.65 9.24
CA TYR A 35 5.58 -10.79 9.33
C TYR A 35 6.03 -10.96 10.78
N THR A 36 5.85 -12.15 11.34
CA THR A 36 6.34 -12.50 12.69
C THR A 36 7.67 -13.23 12.58
N PHE A 37 8.62 -12.89 13.46
CA PHE A 37 9.95 -13.48 13.51
C PHE A 37 10.43 -13.65 14.96
N GLU A 38 11.50 -14.42 15.14
CA GLU A 38 12.18 -14.63 16.42
C GLU A 38 13.70 -14.47 16.31
N ASN A 39 14.40 -14.74 17.40
CA ASN A 39 15.84 -14.54 17.59
C ASN A 39 16.26 -13.06 17.55
N VAL A 40 15.39 -12.17 18.06
CA VAL A 40 15.73 -10.76 18.21
C VAL A 40 16.74 -10.59 19.34
N VAL A 41 17.93 -10.05 19.04
CA VAL A 41 19.00 -9.83 20.03
C VAL A 41 19.32 -8.36 20.26
N SER A 42 18.94 -7.45 19.35
CA SER A 42 19.16 -6.01 19.53
C SER A 42 18.14 -5.14 18.81
N GLN A 43 17.96 -3.91 19.30
CA GLN A 43 17.10 -2.91 18.65
C GLN A 43 17.65 -2.53 17.26
N THR A 44 18.98 -2.51 17.09
CA THR A 44 19.64 -2.21 15.82
C THR A 44 19.23 -3.17 14.70
N GLN A 45 19.02 -4.46 14.98
CA GLN A 45 18.51 -5.40 13.98
C GLN A 45 17.10 -5.01 13.50
N LEU A 46 16.26 -4.55 14.42
CA LEU A 46 14.89 -4.15 14.12
C LEU A 46 14.86 -2.85 13.31
N ASP A 47 15.68 -1.88 13.69
CA ASP A 47 15.81 -0.60 12.99
C ASP A 47 16.31 -0.83 11.56
N ASN A 48 17.36 -1.64 11.38
CA ASN A 48 17.89 -2.01 10.06
C ASN A 48 16.85 -2.76 9.21
N LEU A 49 16.06 -3.65 9.83
CA LEU A 49 15.00 -4.39 9.13
C LEU A 49 13.90 -3.43 8.64
N ALA A 50 13.45 -2.51 9.51
CA ALA A 50 12.43 -1.53 9.16
C ALA A 50 12.91 -0.61 8.03
N GLU A 51 14.14 -0.09 8.13
CA GLU A 51 14.76 0.73 7.08
C GLU A 51 14.86 -0.03 5.75
N LYS A 52 15.30 -1.29 5.79
CA LYS A 52 15.44 -2.10 4.59
C LYS A 52 14.10 -2.37 3.91
N ILE A 53 13.05 -2.64 4.68
CA ILE A 53 11.70 -2.85 4.15
C ILE A 53 11.11 -1.54 3.62
N MET A 54 11.33 -0.42 4.31
CA MET A 54 10.88 0.91 3.86
C MET A 54 11.47 1.30 2.50
N ASN A 55 12.69 0.84 2.20
CA ASN A 55 13.35 1.09 0.92
C ASN A 55 12.91 0.14 -0.21
N MET A 56 12.00 -0.80 0.02
CA MET A 56 11.46 -1.68 -1.02
C MET A 56 10.45 -0.95 -1.90
N LYS A 57 10.35 -1.39 -3.16
CA LYS A 57 9.39 -0.82 -4.12
C LYS A 57 7.97 -0.93 -3.57
N ASN A 58 7.19 0.14 -3.72
CA ASN A 58 5.78 0.25 -3.32
C ASN A 58 5.51 0.23 -1.80
N VAL A 59 6.53 0.12 -0.93
CA VAL A 59 6.33 0.24 0.53
C VAL A 59 6.17 1.71 0.93
N THR A 60 5.15 2.00 1.73
CA THR A 60 4.84 3.37 2.20
C THR A 60 5.03 3.57 3.69
N ASP A 61 4.99 2.49 4.46
CA ASP A 61 5.25 2.50 5.90
C ASP A 61 5.85 1.15 6.32
N ALA A 62 6.75 1.17 7.31
CA ALA A 62 7.36 -0.01 7.88
C ALA A 62 7.72 0.24 9.34
N LYS A 63 7.26 -0.63 10.24
CA LYS A 63 7.55 -0.56 11.67
C LYS A 63 7.76 -1.93 12.27
N THR A 64 8.64 -2.00 13.26
CA THR A 64 8.92 -3.22 14.03
C THR A 64 8.40 -3.12 15.46
N ILE A 65 7.83 -4.20 15.95
CA ILE A 65 7.38 -4.35 17.34
C ILE A 65 8.08 -5.58 17.92
N CYS A 66 8.64 -5.47 19.12
CA CYS A 66 9.36 -6.57 19.77
C CYS A 66 8.83 -6.82 21.18
N LYS A 67 8.74 -8.10 21.55
CA LYS A 67 8.53 -8.58 22.91
C LYS A 67 9.83 -9.20 23.41
N TRP A 68 10.68 -8.36 24.00
CA TRP A 68 12.04 -8.69 24.43
C TRP A 68 12.09 -9.91 25.36
N GLU A 69 11.09 -10.09 26.21
CA GLU A 69 10.95 -11.23 27.12
C GLU A 69 10.87 -12.59 26.41
N SER A 70 10.42 -12.60 25.15
CA SER A 70 10.22 -13.81 24.35
C SER A 70 11.19 -13.93 23.16
N GLY A 71 11.99 -12.89 22.89
CA GLY A 71 12.84 -12.81 21.70
C GLY A 71 12.06 -12.81 20.38
N LYS A 72 10.75 -12.53 20.42
CA LYS A 72 9.85 -12.50 19.26
C LYS A 72 9.52 -11.07 18.86
N GLY A 73 9.47 -10.83 17.56
CA GLY A 73 9.10 -9.56 16.98
C GLY A 73 8.15 -9.71 15.80
N GLN A 74 7.63 -8.59 15.36
CA GLN A 74 6.80 -8.44 14.18
C GLN A 74 7.27 -7.23 13.39
N VAL A 75 7.27 -7.35 12.07
CA VAL A 75 7.36 -6.20 11.17
C VAL A 75 6.00 -6.02 10.52
N ILE A 76 5.47 -4.81 10.62
CA ILE A 76 4.21 -4.39 10.02
C ILE A 76 4.58 -3.38 8.96
N PHE A 77 4.15 -3.60 7.73
CA PHE A 77 4.47 -2.71 6.61
C PHE A 77 3.27 -2.55 5.69
N MET A 78 3.21 -1.41 5.02
CA MET A 78 2.14 -1.04 4.11
C MET A 78 2.68 -0.93 2.69
N VAL A 79 1.94 -1.47 1.73
CA VAL A 79 2.29 -1.43 0.30
C VAL A 79 1.16 -0.77 -0.46
N ASP A 80 1.50 0.20 -1.31
CA ASP A 80 0.56 0.83 -2.24
C ASP A 80 0.64 0.16 -3.62
N GLU A 81 -0.44 -0.48 -4.04
CA GLU A 81 -0.58 -1.04 -5.38
C GLU A 81 -1.35 -0.07 -6.29
N ILE A 82 -0.82 0.14 -7.49
CA ILE A 82 -1.46 0.98 -8.52
C ILE A 82 -2.36 0.08 -9.36
N ILE A 83 -3.68 0.23 -9.22
CA ILE A 83 -4.65 -0.46 -10.07
C ILE A 83 -4.70 0.29 -11.40
N THR A 84 -3.95 -0.19 -12.38
CA THR A 84 -4.18 0.17 -13.78
C THR A 84 -5.31 -0.72 -14.31
N GLY A 85 -6.19 -0.21 -15.18
CA GLY A 85 -7.35 -0.97 -15.68
C GLY A 85 -7.01 -2.20 -16.55
N THR A 86 -5.72 -2.54 -16.65
CA THR A 86 -5.16 -3.76 -17.23
C THR A 86 -4.97 -4.80 -16.12
N GLU A 87 -5.35 -6.05 -16.37
CA GLU A 87 -5.32 -7.15 -15.40
C GLU A 87 -3.93 -7.49 -14.82
N GLU A 88 -2.87 -6.80 -15.25
CA GLU A 88 -1.53 -6.90 -14.68
C GLU A 88 -1.44 -6.10 -13.37
N ARG A 89 -1.60 -6.81 -12.25
CA ARG A 89 -1.20 -6.31 -10.93
C ARG A 89 0.29 -6.54 -10.77
N ASP A 90 1.02 -5.49 -10.42
CA ASP A 90 2.43 -5.60 -10.03
C ASP A 90 2.46 -6.09 -8.57
N ASP A 91 2.29 -7.39 -8.39
CA ASP A 91 2.22 -8.03 -7.08
C ASP A 91 3.52 -7.78 -6.30
N PHE A 92 3.40 -7.34 -5.05
CA PHE A 92 4.55 -7.09 -4.20
C PHE A 92 5.28 -8.40 -3.85
N ASP A 93 6.58 -8.47 -4.17
CA ASP A 93 7.40 -9.65 -3.91
C ASP A 93 7.74 -9.82 -2.42
N MET A 94 6.94 -10.65 -1.75
CA MET A 94 7.10 -11.00 -0.34
C MET A 94 8.42 -11.74 -0.05
N THR A 95 9.07 -12.33 -1.06
CA THR A 95 10.34 -13.05 -0.90
C THR A 95 11.44 -12.11 -0.42
N MET A 96 11.41 -10.85 -0.89
CA MET A 96 12.35 -9.81 -0.50
C MET A 96 12.26 -9.47 0.99
N VAL A 97 11.04 -9.46 1.55
CA VAL A 97 10.81 -9.24 2.98
C VAL A 97 11.37 -10.40 3.80
N LYS A 98 11.09 -11.64 3.38
CA LYS A 98 11.64 -12.83 4.06
C LYS A 98 13.16 -12.85 4.02
N GLN A 99 13.78 -12.48 2.90
CA GLN A 99 15.22 -12.36 2.78
C GLN A 99 15.79 -11.27 3.71
N ALA A 100 15.16 -10.10 3.77
CA ALA A 100 15.57 -9.03 4.68
C ALA A 100 15.56 -9.47 6.15
N ILE A 101 14.57 -10.27 6.56
CA ILE A 101 14.51 -10.86 7.92
C ILE A 101 15.72 -11.77 8.16
N ILE A 102 16.00 -12.69 7.24
CA ILE A 102 17.10 -13.66 7.36
C ILE A 102 18.47 -12.97 7.41
N GLU A 103 18.67 -11.91 6.62
CA GLU A 103 19.92 -11.16 6.59
C GLU A 103 20.22 -10.42 7.90
N GLN A 104 19.18 -10.08 8.67
CA GLN A 104 19.33 -9.55 10.04
C GLN A 104 19.53 -10.65 11.09
N GLN A 105 19.75 -11.90 10.67
CA GLN A 105 19.87 -13.10 11.53
C GLN A 105 18.61 -13.40 12.34
N LEU A 106 17.45 -12.94 11.86
CA LEU A 106 16.15 -13.23 12.45
C LEU A 106 15.54 -14.47 11.80
N SER A 107 14.69 -15.19 12.54
CA SER A 107 14.03 -16.40 12.03
C SER A 107 12.55 -16.12 11.72
N PRO A 108 12.13 -16.15 10.44
CA PRO A 108 10.74 -15.90 10.06
C PRO A 108 9.83 -17.05 10.52
N ILE A 109 8.69 -16.72 11.12
CA ILE A 109 7.73 -17.68 11.69
C ILE A 109 6.44 -17.72 10.87
N ASP A 110 5.75 -16.58 10.77
CA ASP A 110 4.38 -16.51 10.24
C ASP A 110 4.17 -15.21 9.47
N PHE A 111 3.26 -15.25 8.50
CA PHE A 111 2.91 -14.13 7.64
C PHE A 111 1.40 -13.95 7.59
N LYS A 112 0.94 -12.71 7.76
CA LYS A 112 -0.48 -12.34 7.74
C LYS A 112 -0.71 -11.13 6.84
N VAL A 113 -1.76 -11.22 6.03
CA VAL A 113 -2.31 -10.10 5.26
C VAL A 113 -3.47 -9.52 6.06
N LYS A 114 -3.50 -8.19 6.19
CA LYS A 114 -4.64 -7.46 6.73
C LYS A 114 -5.17 -6.57 5.63
N GLU A 115 -6.29 -6.98 5.05
CA GLU A 115 -7.10 -6.21 4.11
C GLU A 115 -7.87 -5.08 4.81
#